data_AF-A0A0Q9MD98-F1
#
_entry.id   AF-A0A0Q9MD98-F1
#
_cell.length_a   1.000
_cell.length_b   1.000
_cell.length_c   1.000
_cell.angle_alpha   90.00
_cell.angle_beta   90.00
_cell.angle_gamma   90.00
#
_symmetry.space_group_name_H-M   'P 1'
#
loop_
_entity.id
_entity.type
_entity.pdbx_description
1 polymer ?
#
loop_
_entity_poly.entity_id
_entity_poly.type
_entity_poly.pdbx_seq_one_letter_code
_entity_poly.pdbx_strand_id
1 'polypeptide(L)'
;MSDDQSREQHEGQTNFGHGRDGHNHNGHGRECHDDPDVRDPDDPDVRDPDDQHAREQEDKAPEPNQKDCRCDSSTIDTHLCKSEGLAREADFASKQKTDIDSTIQSYTKVRKEYPNLRKELLPQVNEITEQLERVQERIRCAMPKNTTAKRLDEAFEAILRTVEKCAGSLPTCVVEPCDFDLDVRGLELVGARRKLAEYEGKMATYRKCMLELLEEPTNLSARLAASVAAVKTLAEALAADPDADKLKQLYVEARVAERDVKLIWSGYNSASEYVDRLCLTLDCWLAAVDMATILTGRLGVLECRERSAAKRCKEMADNIVGETVMRYERDRAAGVRPAESDGTQSEPDFADDVAIR
;
A
#
# COMPACT_ATOMS: atom_id res chain seq x y z
N MET A 1 -20.44 -42.04 -41.34
CA MET A 1 -19.72 -43.03 -40.51
C MET A 1 -19.35 -42.25 -39.26
N SER A 2 -20.31 -41.99 -38.37
CA SER A 2 -20.88 -42.95 -37.39
C SER A 2 -19.78 -43.46 -36.49
N ASP A 3 -19.85 -43.50 -35.17
CA ASP A 3 -20.75 -43.03 -34.09
C ASP A 3 -19.95 -43.40 -32.81
N ASP A 4 -20.54 -43.21 -31.63
CA ASP A 4 -20.15 -43.74 -30.31
C ASP A 4 -19.08 -42.98 -29.51
N GLN A 5 -19.46 -42.19 -28.50
CA GLN A 5 -20.07 -42.56 -27.19
C GLN A 5 -19.20 -43.49 -26.35
N SER A 6 -18.70 -42.96 -25.23
CA SER A 6 -18.70 -43.68 -23.96
C SER A 6 -18.61 -42.70 -22.80
N ARG A 7 -19.67 -42.79 -21.99
CA ARG A 7 -20.03 -42.05 -20.80
C ARG A 7 -20.00 -43.07 -19.68
N GLU A 8 -19.13 -42.92 -18.68
CA GLU A 8 -19.22 -43.70 -17.45
C GLU A 8 -19.38 -42.76 -16.25
N GLN A 9 -20.58 -42.82 -15.70
CA GLN A 9 -20.98 -42.33 -14.40
C GLN A 9 -20.66 -43.42 -13.39
N HIS A 10 -20.05 -43.08 -12.25
CA HIS A 10 -20.13 -43.91 -11.06
C HIS A 10 -20.62 -43.06 -9.88
N GLU A 11 -21.92 -43.20 -9.63
CA GLU A 11 -22.57 -42.84 -8.39
C GLU A 11 -22.19 -43.89 -7.32
N GLY A 12 -21.68 -43.43 -6.19
CA GLY A 12 -21.40 -44.25 -5.01
C GLY A 12 -22.16 -43.70 -3.80
N GLN A 13 -23.39 -44.16 -3.64
CA GLN A 13 -24.18 -44.00 -2.42
C GLN A 13 -23.67 -44.96 -1.34
N THR A 14 -23.38 -44.47 -0.13
CA THR A 14 -23.42 -45.30 1.08
C THR A 14 -24.11 -44.54 2.21
N ASN A 15 -25.36 -44.94 2.44
CA ASN A 15 -26.10 -44.78 3.68
C ASN A 15 -25.56 -45.78 4.72
N PHE A 16 -25.22 -45.33 5.93
CA PHE A 16 -25.41 -46.13 7.15
C PHE A 16 -25.68 -45.18 8.32
N GLY A 17 -26.85 -45.38 8.93
CA GLY A 17 -27.31 -44.61 10.07
C GLY A 17 -27.12 -45.30 11.42
N HIS A 18 -27.28 -44.46 12.42
CA HIS A 18 -27.85 -44.68 13.76
C HIS A 18 -27.04 -45.30 14.91
N GLY A 19 -27.05 -44.55 16.02
CA GLY A 19 -27.05 -45.04 17.40
C GLY A 19 -26.11 -44.22 18.30
N ARG A 20 -26.57 -43.14 18.95
CA ARG A 20 -27.00 -43.08 20.38
C ARG A 20 -25.82 -43.04 21.36
N ASP A 21 -25.73 -42.25 22.43
CA ASP A 21 -26.59 -41.34 23.19
C ASP A 21 -25.63 -40.27 23.78
N GLY A 22 -25.95 -38.98 23.77
CA GLY A 22 -26.70 -38.33 24.84
C GLY A 22 -25.75 -37.79 25.92
N HIS A 23 -25.65 -36.47 26.06
CA HIS A 23 -25.73 -35.77 27.36
C HIS A 23 -26.06 -34.30 27.12
N ASN A 24 -27.07 -33.89 27.85
CA ASN A 24 -27.90 -32.71 27.71
C ASN A 24 -27.43 -31.68 28.74
N HIS A 25 -27.10 -30.47 28.30
CA HIS A 25 -27.16 -29.30 29.17
C HIS A 25 -27.93 -28.18 28.50
N ASN A 26 -29.09 -27.93 29.11
CA ASN A 26 -30.02 -26.84 28.90
C ASN A 26 -29.35 -25.46 28.82
N GLY A 27 -29.98 -24.62 27.99
CA GLY A 27 -30.51 -23.35 28.49
C GLY A 27 -29.77 -22.10 28.04
N HIS A 28 -30.15 -21.57 26.88
CA HIS A 28 -30.98 -20.35 26.81
C HIS A 28 -31.23 -20.01 25.35
N GLY A 29 -32.47 -20.23 24.91
CA GLY A 29 -32.94 -19.84 23.59
C GLY A 29 -32.90 -18.33 23.44
N ARG A 30 -32.24 -17.87 22.37
CA ARG A 30 -32.56 -16.60 21.74
C ARG A 30 -33.41 -16.95 20.52
N GLU A 31 -34.71 -16.75 20.69
CA GLU A 31 -35.66 -16.67 19.61
C GLU A 31 -35.15 -15.61 18.63
N CYS A 32 -34.70 -16.04 17.45
CA CYS A 32 -34.61 -15.17 16.29
C CYS A 32 -36.02 -15.14 15.71
N HIS A 33 -36.83 -14.21 16.21
CA HIS A 33 -38.05 -13.83 15.50
C HIS A 33 -37.63 -13.18 14.19
N ASP A 34 -38.02 -13.83 13.10
CA ASP A 34 -38.16 -13.23 11.78
C ASP A 34 -39.21 -12.12 11.87
N ASP A 35 -38.76 -10.87 11.94
CA ASP A 35 -39.58 -9.73 11.53
C ASP A 35 -39.07 -9.25 10.16
N PRO A 36 -39.81 -9.48 9.08
CA PRO A 36 -39.61 -8.73 7.86
C PRO A 36 -40.15 -7.32 8.11
N ASP A 37 -39.24 -6.35 8.26
CA ASP A 37 -39.58 -4.92 8.17
C ASP A 37 -40.08 -4.63 6.75
N VAL A 38 -41.37 -4.85 6.57
CA VAL A 38 -42.21 -4.25 5.54
C VAL A 38 -42.11 -2.75 5.75
N ARG A 39 -41.27 -2.10 4.95
CA ARG A 39 -41.34 -0.64 4.80
C ARG A 39 -42.68 -0.31 4.13
N ASP A 40 -43.56 0.25 4.93
CA ASP A 40 -44.78 0.93 4.49
C ASP A 40 -44.44 1.98 3.41
N PRO A 41 -45.05 1.92 2.21
CA PRO A 41 -44.82 2.92 1.15
C PRO A 41 -45.63 4.21 1.30
N ASP A 42 -46.41 4.40 2.36
CA ASP A 42 -47.41 5.48 2.44
C ASP A 42 -47.33 6.28 3.76
N ASP A 43 -46.21 6.98 3.99
CA ASP A 43 -46.17 8.09 4.95
C ASP A 43 -46.01 9.43 4.23
N PRO A 44 -47.11 10.11 3.88
CA PRO A 44 -47.08 11.48 3.39
C PRO A 44 -46.98 12.45 4.58
N ASP A 45 -46.06 13.41 4.48
CA ASP A 45 -45.96 14.62 5.30
C ASP A 45 -45.31 14.51 6.70
N VAL A 46 -44.02 14.17 6.74
CA VAL A 46 -43.11 14.83 7.68
C VAL A 46 -42.20 15.77 6.89
N ARG A 47 -42.76 16.93 6.54
CA ARG A 47 -41.97 18.07 6.06
C ARG A 47 -41.32 18.73 7.26
N ASP A 48 -40.00 18.70 7.27
CA ASP A 48 -39.17 19.43 8.23
C ASP A 48 -39.51 20.93 8.15
N PRO A 49 -39.99 21.58 9.23
CA PRO A 49 -40.38 22.99 9.21
C PRO A 49 -39.18 23.95 9.13
N ASP A 50 -37.94 23.46 9.21
CA ASP A 50 -36.73 24.29 9.14
C ASP A 50 -36.22 24.56 7.71
N ASP A 51 -36.88 24.02 6.68
CA ASP A 51 -36.48 24.19 5.26
C ASP A 51 -37.17 25.39 4.56
N GLN A 52 -37.86 26.27 5.32
CA GLN A 52 -38.58 27.44 4.77
C GLN A 52 -37.80 28.76 4.77
N HIS A 53 -36.61 28.85 5.37
CA HIS A 53 -35.81 30.08 5.36
C HIS A 53 -34.73 30.15 4.26
N ALA A 54 -34.62 29.14 3.40
CA ALA A 54 -33.61 29.11 2.33
C ALA A 54 -34.12 29.56 0.94
N ARG A 55 -35.40 29.95 0.78
CA ARG A 55 -36.00 30.24 -0.54
C ARG A 55 -36.37 31.70 -0.84
N GLU A 56 -35.99 32.65 0.01
CA GLU A 56 -36.24 34.09 -0.24
C GLU A 56 -34.95 34.93 -0.25
N GLN A 57 -33.82 34.36 -0.70
CA GLN A 57 -32.75 35.20 -1.27
C GLN A 57 -33.03 35.40 -2.75
N GLU A 58 -33.85 36.43 -2.96
CA GLU A 58 -34.06 37.20 -4.19
C GLU A 58 -33.13 36.85 -5.35
N ASP A 59 -33.76 36.48 -6.47
CA ASP A 59 -33.29 36.56 -7.85
C ASP A 59 -32.87 38.00 -8.24
N LYS A 60 -31.94 38.61 -7.50
CA LYS A 60 -31.12 39.68 -8.06
C LYS A 60 -30.09 39.00 -8.93
N ALA A 61 -30.43 38.87 -10.22
CA ALA A 61 -29.44 38.67 -11.26
C ALA A 61 -28.25 39.58 -10.92
N PRO A 62 -27.05 39.04 -10.64
CA PRO A 62 -25.90 39.87 -10.31
C PRO A 62 -25.79 40.87 -11.45
N GLU A 63 -25.91 42.17 -11.12
CA GLU A 63 -25.72 43.23 -12.10
C GLU A 63 -24.48 42.86 -12.90
N PRO A 64 -24.53 42.87 -14.25
CA PRO A 64 -23.42 42.47 -15.09
C PRO A 64 -22.27 43.34 -14.66
N ASN A 65 -21.40 42.77 -13.83
CA ASN A 65 -20.34 43.47 -13.18
C ASN A 65 -19.48 43.88 -14.36
N GLN A 66 -19.56 45.16 -14.73
CA GLN A 66 -18.89 45.76 -15.88
C GLN A 66 -17.39 45.87 -15.55
N LYS A 67 -16.85 44.80 -14.97
CA LYS A 67 -15.45 44.43 -14.92
C LYS A 67 -15.00 44.40 -16.36
N ASP A 68 -14.48 45.54 -16.80
CA ASP A 68 -13.31 45.67 -17.65
C ASP A 68 -13.03 44.36 -18.40
N CYS A 69 -13.54 44.26 -19.63
CA CYS A 69 -13.21 43.21 -20.59
C CYS A 69 -11.73 43.29 -21.00
N ARG A 70 -10.82 43.29 -20.03
CA ARG A 70 -9.38 43.24 -20.23
C ARG A 70 -9.04 41.80 -20.58
N CYS A 71 -8.63 41.59 -21.82
CA CYS A 71 -7.96 40.36 -22.22
C CYS A 71 -6.63 40.25 -21.46
N ASP A 72 -6.65 39.61 -20.30
CA ASP A 72 -5.44 39.28 -19.57
C ASP A 72 -4.78 38.06 -20.23
N SER A 73 -3.71 38.30 -21.00
CA SER A 73 -2.90 37.25 -21.62
C SER A 73 -2.39 36.18 -20.63
N SER A 74 -2.29 36.50 -19.33
CA SER A 74 -1.88 35.55 -18.30
C SER A 74 -2.87 34.39 -18.12
N THR A 75 -4.15 34.61 -18.45
CA THR A 75 -5.18 33.58 -18.41
C THR A 75 -4.96 32.51 -19.48
N ILE A 76 -4.49 32.91 -20.68
CA ILE A 76 -4.15 31.98 -21.77
C ILE A 76 -3.03 31.04 -21.32
N ASP A 77 -1.94 31.60 -20.79
CA ASP A 77 -0.82 30.81 -20.27
C ASP A 77 -1.27 29.89 -19.12
N THR A 78 -2.18 30.35 -18.27
CA THR A 78 -2.75 29.53 -17.20
C THR A 78 -3.49 28.31 -17.75
N HIS A 79 -4.29 28.47 -18.81
CA HIS A 79 -4.99 27.35 -19.46
C HIS A 79 -4.02 26.41 -20.18
N LEU A 80 -3.03 26.94 -20.91
CA LEU A 80 -2.00 26.13 -21.59
C LEU A 80 -1.22 25.28 -20.58
N CYS A 81 -0.77 25.89 -19.48
CA CYS A 81 -0.04 25.18 -18.45
C CYS A 81 -0.89 24.14 -17.72
N LYS A 82 -2.19 24.40 -17.52
CA LYS A 82 -3.12 23.39 -16.98
C LYS A 82 -3.25 22.19 -17.93
N SER A 83 -3.37 22.44 -19.23
CA SER A 83 -3.43 21.38 -20.24
C SER A 83 -2.14 20.55 -20.27
N GLU A 84 -0.97 21.17 -20.15
CA GLU A 84 0.31 20.44 -20.06
C GLU A 84 0.35 19.55 -18.82
N GLY A 85 -0.09 20.06 -17.65
CA GLY A 85 -0.19 19.26 -16.44
C GLY A 85 -1.06 18.02 -16.61
N LEU A 86 -2.27 18.18 -17.15
CA LEU A 86 -3.19 17.06 -17.42
C LEU A 86 -2.57 16.03 -18.38
N ALA A 87 -1.85 16.48 -19.40
CA ALA A 87 -1.18 15.58 -20.34
C ALA A 87 -0.09 14.74 -19.64
N ARG A 88 0.67 15.32 -18.71
CA ARG A 88 1.69 14.60 -17.94
C ARG A 88 1.09 13.60 -16.95
N GLU A 89 0.02 13.99 -16.29
CA GLU A 89 -0.77 13.09 -15.42
C GLU A 89 -1.27 11.87 -16.22
N ALA A 90 -1.86 12.10 -17.40
CA ALA A 90 -2.34 11.02 -18.27
C ALA A 90 -1.19 10.11 -18.77
N ASP A 91 -0.05 10.67 -19.16
CA ASP A 91 1.12 9.91 -19.59
C ASP A 91 1.68 9.03 -18.45
N PHE A 92 1.79 9.59 -17.24
CA PHE A 92 2.24 8.84 -16.08
C PHE A 92 1.28 7.69 -15.74
N ALA A 93 -0.03 7.98 -15.65
CA ALA A 93 -1.05 6.97 -15.37
C ALA A 93 -1.06 5.85 -16.43
N SER A 94 -0.93 6.20 -17.71
CA SER A 94 -0.87 5.23 -18.80
C SER A 94 0.33 4.29 -18.68
N LYS A 95 1.48 4.78 -18.21
CA LYS A 95 2.68 3.95 -17.99
C LYS A 95 2.50 2.95 -16.85
N GLN A 96 1.73 3.29 -15.82
CA GLN A 96 1.47 2.39 -14.69
C GLN A 96 0.38 1.35 -14.98
N LYS A 97 -0.48 1.59 -15.96
CA LYS A 97 -1.68 0.77 -16.23
C LYS A 97 -1.38 -0.72 -16.40
N THR A 98 -0.40 -1.09 -17.23
CA THR A 98 -0.08 -2.51 -17.49
C THR A 98 0.40 -3.22 -16.23
N ASP A 99 1.21 -2.54 -15.42
CA ASP A 99 1.71 -3.07 -14.15
C ASP A 99 0.57 -3.23 -13.13
N ILE A 100 -0.33 -2.25 -13.04
CA ILE A 100 -1.53 -2.33 -12.17
C ILE A 100 -2.43 -3.49 -12.59
N ASP A 101 -2.77 -3.58 -13.87
CA ASP A 101 -3.68 -4.61 -14.39
C ASP A 101 -3.11 -6.02 -14.15
N SER A 102 -1.81 -6.24 -14.40
CA SER A 102 -1.15 -7.53 -14.15
C SER A 102 -1.04 -7.87 -12.64
N THR A 103 -0.81 -6.87 -11.79
CA THR A 103 -0.73 -7.05 -10.34
C THR A 103 -2.10 -7.36 -9.76
N ILE A 104 -3.18 -6.70 -10.21
CA ILE A 104 -4.56 -7.00 -9.77
C ILE A 104 -4.97 -8.43 -10.15
N GLN A 105 -4.60 -8.89 -11.34
CA GLN A 105 -4.85 -10.28 -11.75
C GLN A 105 -4.11 -11.26 -10.83
N SER A 106 -2.83 -11.00 -10.56
CA SER A 106 -2.00 -11.81 -9.66
C SER A 106 -2.54 -11.81 -8.23
N TYR A 107 -2.93 -10.64 -7.71
CA TYR A 107 -3.61 -10.48 -6.42
C TYR A 107 -4.85 -11.36 -6.33
N THR A 108 -5.74 -11.26 -7.32
CA THR A 108 -7.01 -11.99 -7.33
C THR A 108 -6.79 -13.50 -7.35
N LYS A 109 -5.78 -13.95 -8.08
CA LYS A 109 -5.36 -15.36 -8.13
C LYS A 109 -4.82 -15.80 -6.77
N VAL A 110 -3.78 -15.13 -6.26
CA VAL A 110 -3.07 -15.49 -5.03
C VAL A 110 -3.99 -15.44 -3.80
N ARG A 111 -4.88 -14.44 -3.71
CA ARG A 111 -5.88 -14.34 -2.64
C ARG A 111 -6.78 -15.57 -2.53
N LYS A 112 -7.09 -16.22 -3.65
CA LYS A 112 -7.90 -17.45 -3.69
C LYS A 112 -7.07 -18.70 -3.48
N GLU A 113 -5.87 -18.74 -4.04
CA GLU A 113 -5.00 -19.92 -3.98
C GLU A 113 -4.38 -20.14 -2.61
N TYR A 114 -3.92 -19.08 -1.94
CA TYR A 114 -3.17 -19.21 -0.70
C TYR A 114 -3.94 -19.90 0.45
N PRO A 115 -5.22 -19.56 0.75
CA PRO A 115 -5.98 -20.28 1.78
C PRO A 115 -6.16 -21.77 1.48
N ASN A 116 -6.40 -22.11 0.20
CA ASN A 116 -6.54 -23.50 -0.23
C ASN A 116 -5.22 -24.26 -0.09
N LEU A 117 -4.11 -23.63 -0.49
CA LEU A 117 -2.78 -24.19 -0.35
C LEU A 117 -2.41 -24.44 1.12
N ARG A 118 -2.69 -23.49 2.03
CA ARG A 118 -2.48 -23.72 3.48
C ARG A 118 -3.29 -24.91 3.98
N LYS A 119 -4.55 -25.01 3.58
CA LYS A 119 -5.42 -26.14 3.97
C LYS A 119 -4.87 -27.48 3.45
N GLU A 120 -4.39 -27.52 2.22
CA GLU A 120 -3.79 -28.70 1.60
C GLU A 120 -2.48 -29.13 2.26
N LEU A 121 -1.62 -28.17 2.60
CA LEU A 121 -0.30 -28.42 3.17
C LEU A 121 -0.30 -28.63 4.70
N LEU A 122 -1.37 -28.20 5.40
CA LEU A 122 -1.45 -28.30 6.86
C LEU A 122 -1.21 -29.73 7.40
N PRO A 123 -1.77 -30.81 6.82
CA PRO A 123 -1.48 -32.17 7.28
C PRO A 123 0.01 -32.53 7.17
N GLN A 124 0.68 -32.10 6.10
CA GLN A 124 2.11 -32.34 5.92
C GLN A 124 2.95 -31.56 6.93
N VAL A 125 2.57 -30.31 7.21
CA VAL A 125 3.21 -29.50 8.26
C VAL A 125 3.07 -30.15 9.64
N ASN A 126 1.89 -30.68 9.96
CA ASN A 126 1.67 -31.41 11.21
C ASN A 126 2.53 -32.68 11.25
N GLU A 127 2.55 -33.46 10.17
CA GLU A 127 3.35 -34.68 10.08
C GLU A 127 4.84 -34.41 10.30
N ILE A 128 5.42 -33.42 9.62
CA ILE A 128 6.85 -33.11 9.81
C ILE A 128 7.14 -32.54 11.20
N THR A 129 6.19 -31.82 11.80
CA THR A 129 6.34 -31.31 13.17
C THR A 129 6.46 -32.47 14.14
N GLU A 130 5.55 -33.45 14.06
CA GLU A 130 5.62 -34.65 14.88
C GLU A 130 6.87 -35.50 14.60
N GLN A 131 7.26 -35.65 13.33
CA GLN A 131 8.49 -36.36 12.96
C GLN A 131 9.71 -35.69 13.58
N LEU A 132 9.79 -34.36 13.52
CA LEU A 132 10.88 -33.60 14.11
C LEU A 132 10.90 -33.72 15.63
N GLU A 133 9.76 -33.64 16.31
CA GLU A 133 9.66 -33.84 17.76
C GLU A 133 10.18 -35.24 18.16
N ARG A 134 9.79 -36.28 17.42
CA ARG A 134 10.30 -37.65 17.63
C ARG A 134 11.81 -37.74 17.41
N VAL A 135 12.35 -37.10 16.38
CA VAL A 135 13.80 -37.06 16.11
C VAL A 135 14.54 -36.34 17.24
N GLN A 136 14.06 -35.17 17.66
CA GLN A 136 14.64 -34.43 18.78
C GLN A 136 14.66 -35.26 20.07
N GLU A 137 13.55 -35.93 20.40
CA GLU A 137 13.45 -36.76 21.61
C GLU A 137 14.42 -37.95 21.57
N ARG A 138 14.54 -38.61 20.42
CA ARG A 138 15.52 -39.69 20.23
C ARG A 138 16.96 -39.19 20.38
N ILE A 139 17.30 -38.02 19.82
CA ILE A 139 18.62 -37.40 20.01
C ILE A 139 18.86 -37.10 21.50
N ARG A 140 17.88 -36.54 22.21
CA ARG A 140 17.98 -36.27 23.66
C ARG A 140 18.21 -37.55 24.46
N CYS A 141 17.48 -38.61 24.17
CA CYS A 141 17.65 -39.92 24.82
C CYS A 141 19.04 -40.53 24.56
N ALA A 142 19.59 -40.35 23.36
CA ALA A 142 20.92 -40.86 23.00
C ALA A 142 22.07 -40.05 23.63
N MET A 143 21.82 -38.81 24.07
CA MET A 143 22.85 -37.98 24.69
C MET A 143 23.17 -38.44 26.12
N PRO A 144 24.45 -38.61 26.49
CA PRO A 144 24.86 -39.22 27.76
C PRO A 144 24.57 -38.37 29.01
N LYS A 145 24.18 -37.10 28.85
CA LYS A 145 23.86 -36.18 29.96
C LYS A 145 22.72 -35.25 29.56
N ASN A 146 21.63 -35.27 30.32
CA ASN A 146 20.49 -34.38 30.11
C ASN A 146 20.87 -32.89 30.20
N THR A 147 21.92 -32.55 30.95
CA THR A 147 22.42 -31.17 31.05
C THR A 147 23.06 -30.64 29.76
N THR A 148 23.48 -31.51 28.84
CA THR A 148 24.05 -31.09 27.55
C THR A 148 22.99 -30.47 26.65
N ALA A 149 21.81 -31.11 26.52
CA ALA A 149 20.71 -30.61 25.71
C ALA A 149 20.29 -29.20 26.14
N LYS A 150 20.07 -29.02 27.45
CA LYS A 150 19.72 -27.71 28.04
C LYS A 150 20.75 -26.62 27.72
N ARG A 151 22.05 -26.92 27.82
CA ARG A 151 23.11 -25.94 27.49
C ARG A 151 23.13 -25.59 26.00
N LEU A 152 22.83 -26.56 25.14
CA LEU A 152 22.71 -26.31 23.69
C LEU A 152 21.47 -25.46 23.39
N ASP A 153 20.34 -25.68 24.06
CA ASP A 153 19.15 -24.83 23.92
C ASP A 153 19.46 -23.39 24.33
N GLU A 154 20.07 -23.18 25.51
CA GLU A 154 20.47 -21.85 25.99
C GLU A 154 21.41 -21.13 25.01
N ALA A 155 22.39 -21.85 24.44
CA ALA A 155 23.30 -21.32 23.44
C ALA A 155 22.60 -21.00 22.11
N PHE A 156 21.71 -21.88 21.65
CA PHE A 156 20.92 -21.69 20.44
C PHE A 156 20.02 -20.46 20.55
N GLU A 157 19.30 -20.28 21.66
CA GLU A 157 18.46 -19.10 21.92
C GLU A 157 19.28 -17.81 21.96
N ALA A 158 20.51 -17.83 22.47
CA ALA A 158 21.40 -16.68 22.44
C ALA A 158 21.84 -16.31 21.01
N ILE A 159 22.11 -17.32 20.17
CA ILE A 159 22.42 -17.13 18.76
C ILE A 159 21.19 -16.63 18.00
N LEU A 160 20.00 -17.20 18.24
CA LEU A 160 18.77 -16.76 17.59
C LEU A 160 18.47 -15.28 17.83
N ARG A 161 18.58 -14.80 19.08
CA ARG A 161 18.43 -13.37 19.39
C ARG A 161 19.44 -12.48 18.63
N THR A 162 20.62 -13.01 18.34
CA THR A 162 21.63 -12.29 17.56
C THR A 162 21.28 -12.31 16.07
N VAL A 163 20.86 -13.46 15.55
CA VAL A 163 20.38 -13.61 14.17
C VAL A 163 19.19 -12.70 13.90
N GLU A 164 18.22 -12.62 14.81
CA GLU A 164 17.05 -11.73 14.69
C GLU A 164 17.45 -10.25 14.69
N LYS A 165 18.45 -9.85 15.48
CA LYS A 165 18.98 -8.49 15.45
C LYS A 165 19.71 -8.18 14.14
N CYS A 166 20.43 -9.16 13.57
CA CYS A 166 21.21 -8.98 12.35
C CYS A 166 20.36 -9.06 11.08
N ALA A 167 19.43 -10.01 11.02
CA ALA A 167 18.53 -10.21 9.88
C ALA A 167 17.41 -9.15 9.83
N GLY A 168 17.18 -8.44 10.94
CA GLY A 168 16.01 -7.60 11.14
C GLY A 168 14.81 -8.43 11.58
N SER A 169 13.67 -7.77 11.80
CA SER A 169 12.39 -8.48 11.86
C SER A 169 12.29 -9.39 10.63
N LEU A 170 11.64 -10.54 10.77
CA LEU A 170 11.33 -11.43 9.64
C LEU A 170 10.91 -10.59 8.42
N PRO A 171 11.16 -11.07 7.19
CA PRO A 171 10.80 -10.37 5.95
C PRO A 171 9.29 -10.30 5.73
N THR A 172 8.50 -10.09 6.80
CA THR A 172 7.16 -9.56 6.68
C THR A 172 7.34 -8.16 6.13
N CYS A 173 6.78 -7.95 4.95
CA CYS A 173 6.71 -6.62 4.44
C CYS A 173 5.90 -5.75 5.42
N VAL A 174 6.59 -4.85 6.11
CA VAL A 174 5.98 -3.89 7.00
C VAL A 174 5.50 -2.73 6.15
N VAL A 175 4.21 -2.75 5.86
CA VAL A 175 3.52 -1.64 5.21
C VAL A 175 3.08 -0.68 6.30
N GLU A 176 3.74 0.48 6.35
CA GLU A 176 3.26 1.64 7.11
C GLU A 176 1.87 2.07 6.59
N PRO A 177 1.01 2.69 7.42
CA PRO A 177 -0.25 3.25 6.97
C PRO A 177 -0.07 4.08 5.69
N CYS A 178 -1.00 3.92 4.75
CA CYS A 178 -0.98 4.57 3.43
C CYS A 178 -1.34 6.07 3.53
N ASP A 179 -0.75 6.79 4.47
CA ASP A 179 -1.05 8.19 4.75
C ASP A 179 -0.28 9.08 3.78
N PHE A 180 -0.96 9.43 2.68
CA PHE A 180 -0.49 10.43 1.74
C PHE A 180 -1.17 11.76 2.02
N ASP A 181 -0.38 12.82 2.08
CA ASP A 181 -0.91 14.18 2.12
C ASP A 181 -1.57 14.51 0.78
N LEU A 182 -2.89 14.61 0.79
CA LEU A 182 -3.73 14.94 -0.35
C LEU A 182 -3.66 16.44 -0.70
N ASP A 183 -3.21 17.30 0.21
CA ASP A 183 -3.15 18.74 -0.04
C ASP A 183 -1.87 19.12 -0.77
N VAL A 184 -1.91 18.95 -2.09
CA VAL A 184 -0.84 19.41 -2.98
C VAL A 184 -1.01 20.89 -3.38
N ARG A 185 -2.02 21.59 -2.85
CA ARG A 185 -2.26 23.01 -3.15
C ARG A 185 -1.23 23.86 -2.42
N GLY A 186 -0.78 24.92 -3.06
CA GLY A 186 0.25 25.79 -2.49
C GLY A 186 1.67 25.21 -2.51
N LEU A 187 1.88 23.98 -2.99
CA LEU A 187 3.23 23.50 -3.25
C LEU A 187 3.87 24.32 -4.38
N GLU A 188 5.04 24.87 -4.04
CA GLU A 188 5.99 25.48 -4.97
C GLU A 188 6.79 24.41 -5.74
N LEU A 189 7.45 24.80 -6.82
CA LEU A 189 8.13 23.88 -7.74
C LEU A 189 9.09 22.90 -7.03
N VAL A 190 9.96 23.42 -6.16
CA VAL A 190 10.92 22.61 -5.40
C VAL A 190 10.20 21.66 -4.42
N GLY A 191 9.13 22.13 -3.78
CA GLY A 191 8.32 21.33 -2.87
C GLY A 191 7.62 20.17 -3.58
N ALA A 192 7.02 20.45 -4.74
CA ALA A 192 6.36 19.45 -5.58
C ALA A 192 7.35 18.36 -6.06
N ARG A 193 8.55 18.75 -6.53
CA ARG A 193 9.60 17.78 -6.93
C ARG A 193 10.03 16.88 -5.78
N ARG A 194 10.31 17.46 -4.61
CA ARG A 194 10.70 16.67 -3.43
C ARG A 194 9.60 15.69 -3.02
N LYS A 195 8.34 16.14 -3.01
CA LYS A 195 7.20 15.31 -2.63
C LYS A 195 6.96 14.18 -3.63
N LEU A 196 7.12 14.45 -4.94
CA LEU A 196 7.02 13.42 -5.97
C LEU A 196 8.08 12.32 -5.76
N ALA A 197 9.35 12.70 -5.55
CA ALA A 197 10.41 11.73 -5.29
C ALA A 197 10.17 10.90 -4.01
N GLU A 198 9.63 11.51 -2.95
CA GLU A 198 9.22 10.79 -1.73
C GLU A 198 8.17 9.72 -2.07
N TYR A 199 7.11 10.09 -2.80
CA TYR A 199 6.03 9.18 -3.14
C TYR A 199 6.44 8.11 -4.15
N GLU A 200 7.32 8.41 -5.10
CA GLU A 200 7.91 7.40 -5.99
C GLU A 200 8.74 6.38 -5.21
N GLY A 201 9.49 6.82 -4.18
CA GLY A 201 10.21 5.91 -3.28
C GLY A 201 9.28 4.99 -2.47
N LYS A 202 8.19 5.55 -1.94
CA LYS A 202 7.14 4.76 -1.26
C LYS A 202 6.45 3.78 -2.21
N MET A 203 6.06 4.24 -3.41
CA MET A 203 5.48 3.43 -4.47
C MET A 203 6.38 2.24 -4.82
N ALA A 204 7.68 2.46 -5.01
CA ALA A 204 8.64 1.40 -5.30
C ALA A 204 8.76 0.38 -4.15
N THR A 205 8.73 0.88 -2.90
CA THR A 205 8.77 0.04 -1.69
C THR A 205 7.53 -0.86 -1.60
N TYR A 206 6.33 -0.29 -1.75
CA TYR A 206 5.09 -1.06 -1.75
C TYR A 206 4.98 -2.02 -2.93
N ARG A 207 5.46 -1.63 -4.12
CA ARG A 207 5.51 -2.53 -5.28
C ARG A 207 6.42 -3.73 -5.04
N LYS A 208 7.62 -3.52 -4.50
CA LYS A 208 8.56 -4.60 -4.17
C LYS A 208 7.92 -5.58 -3.17
N CYS A 209 7.36 -5.03 -2.11
CA CYS A 209 6.60 -5.76 -1.11
C CYS A 209 5.46 -6.59 -1.72
N MET A 210 4.68 -5.99 -2.61
CA MET A 210 3.58 -6.67 -3.28
C MET A 210 4.08 -7.87 -4.09
N LEU A 211 5.18 -7.72 -4.82
CA LEU A 211 5.79 -8.81 -5.59
C LEU A 211 6.25 -9.96 -4.68
N GLU A 212 6.89 -9.65 -3.55
CA GLU A 212 7.31 -10.66 -2.56
C GLU A 212 6.10 -11.43 -1.99
N LEU A 213 5.00 -10.72 -1.69
CA LEU A 213 3.76 -11.36 -1.24
C LEU A 213 3.15 -12.22 -2.34
N LEU A 214 3.12 -11.78 -3.59
CA LEU A 214 2.58 -12.57 -4.70
C LEU A 214 3.33 -13.90 -4.94
N GLU A 215 4.61 -13.98 -4.58
CA GLU A 215 5.41 -15.20 -4.67
C GLU A 215 5.24 -16.15 -3.47
N GLU A 216 4.56 -15.71 -2.41
CA GLU A 216 4.44 -16.47 -1.16
C GLU A 216 3.83 -17.88 -1.33
N PRO A 217 2.84 -18.16 -2.21
CA PRO A 217 2.38 -19.53 -2.45
C PRO A 217 3.48 -20.47 -2.96
N THR A 218 4.34 -19.98 -3.85
CA THR A 218 5.50 -20.74 -4.36
C THR A 218 6.53 -20.92 -3.26
N ASN A 219 6.85 -19.85 -2.53
CA ASN A 219 7.82 -19.88 -1.44
C ASN A 219 7.37 -20.78 -0.28
N LEU A 220 6.07 -20.84 0.02
CA LEU A 220 5.49 -21.74 1.02
C LEU A 220 5.74 -23.21 0.68
N SER A 221 5.46 -23.61 -0.56
CA SER A 221 5.71 -24.97 -1.01
C SER A 221 7.19 -25.33 -0.96
N ALA A 222 8.07 -24.39 -1.35
CA ALA A 222 9.51 -24.57 -1.31
C ALA A 222 10.05 -24.72 0.13
N ARG A 223 9.57 -23.88 1.07
CA ARG A 223 9.94 -23.98 2.49
C ARG A 223 9.50 -25.31 3.10
N LEU A 224 8.28 -25.76 2.80
CA LEU A 224 7.81 -27.06 3.27
C LEU A 224 8.70 -28.21 2.75
N ALA A 225 8.98 -28.23 1.44
CA ALA A 225 9.82 -29.27 0.84
C ALA A 225 11.24 -29.29 1.45
N ALA A 226 11.83 -28.12 1.70
CA ALA A 226 13.12 -28.00 2.37
C ALA A 226 13.07 -28.55 3.80
N SER A 227 12.04 -28.23 4.58
CA SER A 227 11.85 -28.75 5.94
C SER A 227 11.65 -30.27 5.96
N VAL A 228 10.85 -30.83 5.04
CA VAL A 228 10.70 -32.29 4.88
C VAL A 228 12.04 -32.96 4.64
N ALA A 229 12.83 -32.42 3.70
CA ALA A 229 14.15 -32.95 3.38
C ALA A 229 15.11 -32.88 4.58
N ALA A 230 15.13 -31.75 5.30
CA ALA A 230 15.97 -31.57 6.48
C ALA A 230 15.62 -32.57 7.60
N VAL A 231 14.34 -32.74 7.92
CA VAL A 231 13.88 -33.70 8.94
C VAL A 231 14.24 -35.14 8.55
N LYS A 232 14.09 -35.49 7.27
CA LYS A 232 14.51 -36.80 6.75
C LYS A 232 16.00 -37.03 6.91
N THR A 233 16.84 -36.06 6.51
CA THR A 233 18.30 -36.15 6.67
C THR A 233 18.71 -36.31 8.14
N LEU A 234 18.04 -35.60 9.07
CA LEU A 234 18.28 -35.76 10.51
C LEU A 234 17.93 -37.16 11.00
N ALA A 235 16.79 -37.71 10.55
CA ALA A 235 16.36 -39.05 10.92
C ALA A 235 17.33 -40.14 10.43
N GLU A 236 17.81 -40.01 9.18
CA GLU A 236 18.81 -40.92 8.60
C GLU A 236 20.15 -40.83 9.32
N ALA A 237 20.64 -39.62 9.61
CA ALA A 237 21.89 -39.41 10.34
C ALA A 237 21.83 -39.94 11.77
N LEU A 238 20.68 -39.83 12.43
CA LEU A 238 20.45 -40.40 13.75
C LEU A 238 20.41 -41.94 13.73
N ALA A 239 19.86 -42.53 12.67
CA ALA A 239 19.80 -43.98 12.51
C ALA A 239 21.18 -44.63 12.26
N ALA A 240 22.20 -43.83 11.93
CA ALA A 240 23.58 -44.27 11.76
C ALA A 240 24.36 -44.39 13.09
N ASP A 241 23.68 -44.30 14.24
CA ASP A 241 24.25 -44.36 15.59
C ASP A 241 25.47 -43.45 15.79
N PRO A 242 25.28 -42.12 15.64
CA PRO A 242 26.36 -41.14 15.68
C PRO A 242 27.02 -41.08 17.06
N ASP A 243 28.30 -40.72 17.08
CA ASP A 243 29.03 -40.48 18.33
C ASP A 243 28.50 -39.26 19.12
N ALA A 244 29.03 -39.07 20.33
CA ALA A 244 28.58 -38.03 21.24
C ALA A 244 28.77 -36.60 20.73
N ASP A 245 29.76 -36.33 19.87
CA ASP A 245 29.99 -35.00 19.31
C ASP A 245 29.06 -34.75 18.12
N LYS A 246 28.83 -35.77 17.29
CA LYS A 246 27.87 -35.69 16.20
C LYS A 246 26.43 -35.59 16.72
N LEU A 247 26.08 -36.23 17.84
CA LEU A 247 24.78 -36.04 18.50
C LEU A 247 24.52 -34.58 18.90
N LYS A 248 25.54 -33.84 19.38
CA LYS A 248 25.40 -32.41 19.70
C LYS A 248 25.11 -31.59 18.44
N GLN A 249 25.80 -31.88 17.34
CA GLN A 249 25.57 -31.21 16.06
C GLN A 249 24.15 -31.50 15.56
N LEU A 250 23.72 -32.77 15.53
CA LEU A 250 22.36 -33.15 15.12
C LEU A 250 21.29 -32.50 15.99
N TYR A 251 21.53 -32.35 17.29
CA TYR A 251 20.60 -31.64 18.17
C TYR A 251 20.44 -30.17 17.76
N VAL A 252 21.55 -29.46 17.50
CA VAL A 252 21.51 -28.07 17.03
C VAL A 252 20.86 -27.97 15.66
N GLU A 253 21.18 -28.86 14.72
CA GLU A 253 20.55 -28.91 13.40
C GLU A 253 19.02 -29.16 13.53
N ALA A 254 18.59 -30.02 14.46
CA ALA A 254 17.17 -30.24 14.75
C ALA A 254 16.48 -29.01 15.38
N ARG A 255 17.20 -28.18 16.14
CA ARG A 255 16.69 -26.89 16.64
C ARG A 255 16.55 -25.86 15.52
N VAL A 256 17.48 -25.84 14.55
CA VAL A 256 17.36 -25.05 13.32
C VAL A 256 16.14 -25.49 12.52
N ALA A 257 15.98 -26.80 12.29
CA ALA A 257 14.82 -27.34 11.58
C ALA A 257 13.49 -26.98 12.29
N GLU A 258 13.46 -26.97 13.62
CA GLU A 258 12.26 -26.57 14.37
C GLU A 258 11.89 -25.10 14.15
N ARG A 259 12.89 -24.22 14.14
CA ARG A 259 12.68 -22.82 13.76
C ARG A 259 12.15 -22.72 12.34
N ASP A 260 12.73 -23.44 11.39
CA ASP A 260 12.34 -23.37 9.99
C ASP A 260 10.92 -23.91 9.77
N VAL A 261 10.51 -24.96 10.49
CA VAL A 261 9.13 -25.46 10.53
C VAL A 261 8.16 -24.41 11.07
N LYS A 262 8.50 -23.71 12.17
CA LYS A 262 7.69 -22.61 12.71
C LYS A 262 7.57 -21.44 11.72
N LEU A 263 8.58 -21.22 10.88
CA LEU A 263 8.62 -20.18 9.87
C LEU A 263 8.04 -20.59 8.51
N ILE A 264 7.49 -21.80 8.35
CA ILE A 264 6.85 -22.24 7.10
C ILE A 264 5.81 -21.24 6.62
N TRP A 265 5.03 -20.68 7.56
CA TRP A 265 3.97 -19.72 7.29
C TRP A 265 4.44 -18.26 7.21
N SER A 266 5.75 -17.99 7.14
CA SER A 266 6.33 -16.64 7.03
C SER A 266 5.89 -15.66 8.13
N GLY A 267 5.48 -16.17 9.30
CA GLY A 267 4.97 -15.37 10.41
C GLY A 267 3.47 -15.07 10.36
N TYR A 268 2.73 -15.51 9.33
CA TYR A 268 1.28 -15.35 9.27
C TYR A 268 0.55 -16.44 10.06
N ASN A 269 -0.21 -16.04 11.09
CA ASN A 269 -0.94 -16.96 11.96
C ASN A 269 -2.13 -17.61 11.23
N SER A 270 -2.70 -16.92 10.25
CA SER A 270 -3.83 -17.40 9.47
C SER A 270 -3.71 -17.04 7.98
N ALA A 271 -4.54 -17.69 7.15
CA ALA A 271 -4.69 -17.30 5.75
C ALA A 271 -5.30 -15.90 5.61
N SER A 272 -6.18 -15.49 6.52
CA SER A 272 -6.81 -14.16 6.49
C SER A 272 -5.79 -13.06 6.77
N GLU A 273 -4.89 -13.25 7.75
CA GLU A 273 -3.85 -12.26 8.08
C GLU A 273 -2.93 -11.99 6.87
N TYR A 274 -2.58 -13.03 6.13
CA TYR A 274 -1.85 -12.89 4.87
C TYR A 274 -2.65 -12.14 3.81
N VAL A 275 -3.93 -12.49 3.61
CA VAL A 275 -4.79 -11.83 2.61
C VAL A 275 -5.02 -10.35 2.96
N ASP A 276 -5.18 -10.03 4.24
CA ASP A 276 -5.34 -8.66 4.72
C ASP A 276 -4.06 -7.86 4.46
N ARG A 277 -2.89 -8.45 4.73
CA ARG A 277 -1.60 -7.83 4.41
C ARG A 277 -1.43 -7.62 2.90
N LEU A 278 -1.81 -8.60 2.09
CA LEU A 278 -1.78 -8.53 0.63
C LEU A 278 -2.70 -7.42 0.11
N CYS A 279 -3.90 -7.27 0.68
CA CYS A 279 -4.84 -6.20 0.33
C CYS A 279 -4.30 -4.82 0.70
N LEU A 280 -3.87 -4.64 1.95
CA LEU A 280 -3.31 -3.38 2.44
C LEU A 280 -2.11 -2.91 1.60
N THR A 281 -1.25 -3.85 1.20
CA THR A 281 -0.09 -3.56 0.35
C THR A 281 -0.52 -3.06 -1.02
N LEU A 282 -1.49 -3.72 -1.65
CA LEU A 282 -2.04 -3.31 -2.94
C LEU A 282 -2.67 -1.91 -2.83
N ASP A 283 -3.48 -1.66 -1.81
CA ASP A 283 -4.13 -0.37 -1.58
C ASP A 283 -3.10 0.75 -1.39
N CYS A 284 -2.07 0.53 -0.56
CA CYS A 284 -0.96 1.47 -0.38
C CYS A 284 -0.20 1.76 -1.67
N TRP A 285 0.07 0.72 -2.47
CA TRP A 285 0.75 0.90 -3.75
C TRP A 285 -0.09 1.71 -4.74
N LEU A 286 -1.38 1.40 -4.88
CA LEU A 286 -2.30 2.14 -5.75
C LEU A 286 -2.46 3.59 -5.30
N ALA A 287 -2.62 3.83 -4.00
CA ALA A 287 -2.66 5.19 -3.46
C ALA A 287 -1.35 5.97 -3.73
N ALA A 288 -0.19 5.32 -3.64
CA ALA A 288 1.09 5.93 -4.01
C ALA A 288 1.14 6.31 -5.50
N VAL A 289 0.65 5.43 -6.38
CA VAL A 289 0.56 5.69 -7.82
C VAL A 289 -0.35 6.88 -8.11
N ASP A 290 -1.53 6.93 -7.52
CA ASP A 290 -2.48 8.03 -7.70
C ASP A 290 -1.87 9.37 -7.25
N MET A 291 -1.18 9.36 -6.10
CA MET A 291 -0.55 10.57 -5.59
C MET A 291 0.66 11.03 -6.41
N ALA A 292 1.48 10.10 -6.90
CA ALA A 292 2.55 10.42 -7.83
C ALA A 292 2.01 10.95 -9.17
N THR A 293 0.87 10.42 -9.63
CA THR A 293 0.16 10.88 -10.84
C THR A 293 -0.29 12.34 -10.70
N ILE A 294 -0.98 12.67 -9.60
CA ILE A 294 -1.45 14.04 -9.31
C ILE A 294 -0.26 15.00 -9.18
N LEU A 295 0.80 14.61 -8.44
CA LEU A 295 2.00 15.45 -8.27
C LEU A 295 2.75 15.66 -9.59
N THR A 296 2.78 14.67 -10.47
CA THR A 296 3.37 14.78 -11.81
C THR A 296 2.63 15.81 -12.65
N GLY A 297 1.29 15.79 -12.62
CA GLY A 297 0.47 16.81 -13.28
C GLY A 297 0.71 18.21 -12.70
N ARG A 298 0.70 18.34 -11.37
CA ARG A 298 0.99 19.60 -10.67
C ARG A 298 2.37 20.15 -11.01
N LEU A 299 3.39 19.29 -11.02
CA LEU A 299 4.76 19.65 -11.40
C LEU A 299 4.80 20.18 -12.84
N GLY A 300 4.08 19.55 -13.77
CA GLY A 300 3.92 20.03 -15.14
C GLY A 300 3.37 21.46 -15.23
N VAL A 301 2.32 21.76 -14.45
CA VAL A 301 1.75 23.12 -14.40
C VAL A 301 2.77 24.14 -13.88
N LEU A 302 3.48 23.81 -12.79
CA LEU A 302 4.45 24.72 -12.16
C LEU A 302 5.64 25.00 -13.09
N GLU A 303 6.20 23.98 -13.71
CA GLU A 303 7.30 24.12 -14.66
C GLU A 303 6.88 24.91 -15.91
N CYS A 304 5.66 24.69 -16.42
CA CYS A 304 5.14 25.50 -17.52
C CYS A 304 5.02 26.97 -17.12
N ARG A 305 4.49 27.27 -15.92
CA ARG A 305 4.37 28.65 -15.43
C ARG A 305 5.71 29.35 -15.31
N GLU A 306 6.72 28.67 -14.77
CA GLU A 306 8.08 29.18 -14.67
C GLU A 306 8.65 29.51 -16.06
N ARG A 307 8.52 28.59 -17.03
CA ARG A 307 8.95 28.81 -18.42
C ARG A 307 8.19 29.96 -19.10
N SER A 308 6.87 30.04 -18.95
CA SER A 308 6.07 31.12 -19.52
C SER A 308 6.41 32.47 -18.88
N ALA A 309 6.64 32.51 -17.57
CA ALA A 309 7.10 33.73 -16.89
C ALA A 309 8.47 34.17 -17.42
N ALA A 310 9.45 33.27 -17.50
CA ALA A 310 10.77 33.56 -18.05
C ALA A 310 10.69 34.04 -19.51
N LYS A 311 9.84 33.41 -20.33
CA LYS A 311 9.59 33.81 -21.71
C LYS A 311 9.01 35.22 -21.80
N ARG A 312 7.97 35.55 -21.02
CA ARG A 312 7.39 36.91 -20.99
C ARG A 312 8.39 37.95 -20.52
N CYS A 313 9.19 37.66 -19.49
CA CYS A 313 10.26 38.55 -19.04
C CYS A 313 11.27 38.84 -20.16
N LYS A 314 11.65 37.80 -20.92
CA LYS A 314 12.53 37.96 -22.07
C LYS A 314 11.88 38.78 -23.18
N GLU A 315 10.65 38.47 -23.57
CA GLU A 315 9.91 39.21 -24.60
C GLU A 315 9.73 40.69 -24.24
N MET A 316 9.44 41.00 -22.97
CA MET A 316 9.37 42.37 -22.48
C MET A 316 10.73 43.08 -22.51
N ALA A 317 11.82 42.38 -22.16
CA ALA A 317 13.16 42.94 -22.24
C ALA A 317 13.58 43.22 -23.69
N ASP A 318 13.27 42.30 -24.61
CA ASP A 318 13.55 42.41 -26.04
C ASP A 318 12.70 43.50 -26.72
N ASN A 319 11.54 43.86 -26.14
CA ASN A 319 10.59 44.88 -26.65
C ASN A 319 10.30 46.02 -25.66
N ILE A 320 11.29 46.45 -24.87
CA ILE A 320 11.06 47.36 -23.73
C ILE A 320 10.38 48.69 -24.13
N VAL A 321 10.73 49.26 -25.29
CA VAL A 321 10.13 50.51 -25.78
C VAL A 321 8.66 50.30 -26.14
N GLY A 322 8.34 49.23 -26.88
CA GLY A 322 6.97 48.92 -27.27
C GLY A 322 6.08 48.64 -26.05
N GLU A 323 6.56 47.84 -25.11
CA GLU A 323 5.85 47.56 -23.85
C GLU A 323 5.62 48.82 -23.01
N THR A 324 6.61 49.73 -22.96
CA THR A 324 6.48 51.01 -22.25
C THR A 324 5.39 51.89 -22.86
N VAL A 325 5.37 52.01 -24.20
CA VAL A 325 4.33 52.78 -24.90
C VAL A 325 2.94 52.17 -24.68
N MET A 326 2.82 50.84 -24.81
CA MET A 326 1.54 50.15 -24.55
C MET A 326 1.07 50.32 -23.11
N ARG A 327 1.99 50.31 -22.14
CA ARG A 327 1.65 50.57 -20.73
C ARG A 327 1.19 52.01 -20.51
N TYR A 328 1.90 52.98 -21.09
CA TYR A 328 1.53 54.39 -21.00
C TYR A 328 0.13 54.67 -21.55
N GLU A 329 -0.18 54.18 -22.76
CA GLU A 329 -1.51 54.37 -23.36
C GLU A 329 -2.61 53.69 -22.54
N ARG A 330 -2.32 52.54 -21.92
CA ARG A 330 -3.24 51.85 -21.01
C ARG A 330 -3.52 52.67 -19.75
N ASP A 331 -2.48 53.21 -19.11
CA ASP A 331 -2.61 54.00 -17.89
C ASP A 331 -3.34 55.32 -18.17
N ARG A 332 -3.06 55.95 -19.32
CA ARG A 332 -3.79 57.14 -19.81
C ARG A 332 -5.28 56.85 -20.03
N ALA A 333 -5.61 55.75 -20.70
CA ALA A 333 -7.01 55.37 -20.96
C ALA A 333 -7.77 55.04 -19.66
N ALA A 334 -7.09 54.50 -18.65
CA ALA A 334 -7.66 54.21 -17.35
C ALA A 334 -7.84 55.46 -16.45
N GLY A 335 -7.41 56.64 -16.89
CA GLY A 335 -7.48 57.88 -16.09
C GLY A 335 -6.60 57.83 -14.84
N VAL A 336 -5.63 56.91 -14.79
CA VAL A 336 -4.65 56.83 -13.70
C VAL A 336 -3.78 58.07 -13.80
N ARG A 337 -4.02 59.05 -12.93
CA ARG A 337 -3.07 60.16 -12.79
C ARG A 337 -1.73 59.55 -12.37
N PRO A 338 -0.61 59.96 -12.98
CA PRO A 338 0.69 59.57 -12.45
C PRO A 338 0.67 59.92 -10.96
N ALA A 339 1.06 58.98 -10.11
CA ALA A 339 1.21 59.26 -8.70
C ALA A 339 2.12 60.48 -8.61
N GLU A 340 1.57 61.63 -8.24
CA GLU A 340 2.37 62.79 -7.90
C GLU A 340 3.28 62.26 -6.78
N SER A 341 4.57 62.16 -7.08
CA SER A 341 5.55 61.81 -6.07
C SER A 341 5.44 62.91 -5.03
N ASP A 342 4.70 62.65 -3.96
CA ASP A 342 4.61 63.55 -2.83
C ASP A 342 6.05 63.78 -2.42
N GLY A 343 6.53 65.01 -2.57
CA GLY A 343 7.94 65.38 -2.57
C GLY A 343 8.63 65.18 -1.22
N THR A 344 8.03 64.39 -0.32
CA THR A 344 8.61 63.84 0.90
C THR A 344 9.69 62.84 0.52
N GLN A 345 10.81 63.37 0.01
CA GLN A 345 12.12 62.79 0.17
C GLN A 345 12.39 62.69 1.68
N SER A 346 11.85 61.67 2.34
CA SER A 346 12.49 61.14 3.53
C SER A 346 13.85 60.64 3.06
N GLU A 347 14.90 61.46 3.26
CA GLU A 347 16.27 61.02 3.11
C GLU A 347 16.40 59.65 3.79
N PRO A 348 16.83 58.60 3.07
CA PRO A 348 17.12 57.34 3.73
C PRO A 348 18.22 57.62 4.74
N ASP A 349 17.87 57.50 6.02
CA ASP A 349 18.81 57.59 7.13
C ASP A 349 19.76 56.39 7.02
N PHE A 350 20.80 56.54 6.20
CA PHE A 350 21.93 55.62 6.07
C PHE A 350 22.80 55.75 7.33
N ALA A 351 22.24 55.41 8.48
CA ALA A 351 23.02 55.14 9.67
C ALA A 351 23.54 53.69 9.58
N ASP A 352 24.87 53.61 9.43
CA ASP A 352 25.77 52.47 9.65
C ASP A 352 25.17 51.18 10.21
N ASP A 353 25.23 50.10 9.44
CA ASP A 353 25.62 48.78 9.97
C ASP A 353 26.13 47.88 8.83
N VAL A 354 27.34 48.21 8.35
CA VAL A 354 28.16 47.31 7.53
C VAL A 354 28.91 46.37 8.48
N ALA A 355 28.28 45.25 8.84
CA ALA A 355 28.97 44.10 9.41
C ALA A 355 29.27 43.09 8.30
N ILE A 356 30.48 43.18 7.74
CA ILE A 356 31.07 42.18 6.85
C ILE A 356 31.27 40.88 7.66
N ARG A 357 30.64 39.79 7.23
CA ARG A 357 31.15 38.42 7.40
C ARG A 357 30.84 37.55 6.19
#